data_AF-A0A949KCI2-F1
#
_entry.id   AF-A0A949KCI2-F1
#
_cell.length_a   1.000
_cell.length_b   1.000
_cell.length_c   1.000
_cell.angle_alpha   90.00
_cell.angle_beta   90.00
_cell.angle_gamma   90.00
#
_symmetry.space_group_name_H-M   'P 1'
#
loop_
_entity.id
_entity.type
_entity.pdbx_description
1 polymer ?
#
loop_
_entity_poly.entity_id
_entity_poly.type
_entity_poly.pdbx_seq_one_letter_code
_entity_poly.pdbx_strand_id
1 'polypeptide(L)'
;MSVEEYAPDHLPGTKRKRGKGVGAVYDTIKHEILDLTLAPGSPIDEVRLSERFGISRTPIREAMVKLAGEGLVVTLPNRFTIVAPIDFPNLSQFFDALSLMYRVTTRLAAANRTAADLVRIRALQDHYAEAVEARDVPEMIEVNRNFHAEIARAGNNRYYTELFERLLDEGRRLLRLYYSSYNDKLPRIYLQEHEDMVAAIERGDIDTADRIAHAHAQQIVKQIQASITADHRVNANIPL
;
A
#
# COMPACT_ATOMS: atom_id res chain seq x y z
N MET A 1 -41.89 -51.86 38.42
CA MET A 1 -42.66 -50.87 37.63
C MET A 1 -41.89 -49.58 37.67
N SER A 2 -41.26 -49.28 36.54
CA SER A 2 -40.25 -48.24 36.33
C SER A 2 -40.92 -46.89 36.10
N VAL A 3 -40.37 -45.85 36.71
CA VAL A 3 -40.72 -44.46 36.44
C VAL A 3 -39.74 -43.96 35.39
N GLU A 4 -40.23 -43.56 34.22
CA GLU A 4 -39.45 -42.96 33.14
C GLU A 4 -39.05 -41.53 33.50
N GLU A 5 -37.75 -41.28 33.62
CA GLU A 5 -37.16 -39.96 33.78
C GLU A 5 -36.52 -39.53 32.45
N TYR A 6 -37.09 -38.46 31.89
CA TYR A 6 -36.70 -37.84 30.63
C TYR A 6 -35.45 -36.96 30.85
N ALA A 7 -34.35 -37.26 30.16
CA ALA A 7 -33.17 -36.39 30.10
C ALA A 7 -32.81 -36.06 28.64
N PRO A 8 -32.45 -34.80 28.32
CA PRO A 8 -32.48 -34.28 26.96
C PRO A 8 -31.19 -34.53 26.18
N ASP A 9 -31.40 -34.58 24.88
CA ASP A 9 -30.46 -34.76 23.78
C ASP A 9 -29.28 -33.76 23.81
N HIS A 10 -28.08 -34.26 24.11
CA HIS A 10 -26.83 -33.51 23.91
C HIS A 10 -26.32 -33.77 22.49
N LEU A 11 -26.78 -32.95 21.54
CA LEU A 11 -26.19 -32.90 20.21
C LEU A 11 -24.71 -32.45 20.30
N PRO A 12 -23.77 -33.20 19.70
CA PRO A 12 -22.35 -32.85 19.73
C PRO A 12 -22.12 -31.54 18.99
N GLY A 13 -21.51 -30.60 19.70
CA GLY A 13 -21.16 -29.27 19.20
C GLY A 13 -20.42 -29.36 17.86
N THR A 14 -21.02 -28.74 16.85
CA THR A 14 -20.35 -28.46 15.58
C THR A 14 -19.07 -27.69 15.88
N LYS A 15 -17.91 -28.33 15.67
CA LYS A 15 -16.61 -27.66 15.63
C LYS A 15 -16.71 -26.49 14.66
N ARG A 16 -16.82 -25.27 15.18
CA ARG A 16 -16.74 -24.03 14.42
C ARG A 16 -15.40 -24.09 13.68
N LYS A 17 -15.42 -24.30 12.35
CA LYS A 17 -14.24 -24.10 11.49
C LYS A 17 -13.68 -22.73 11.90
N ARG A 18 -12.37 -22.61 12.18
CA ARG A 18 -11.71 -21.32 12.42
C ARG A 18 -11.99 -20.46 11.18
N GLY A 19 -13.05 -19.64 11.27
CA GLY A 19 -13.48 -18.78 10.18
C GLY A 19 -12.35 -17.81 9.89
N LYS A 20 -12.16 -17.49 8.61
CA LYS A 20 -11.32 -16.39 8.15
C LYS A 20 -11.69 -15.16 8.98
N GLY A 21 -10.82 -14.76 9.91
CA GLY A 21 -11.11 -13.72 10.89
C GLY A 21 -11.06 -12.31 10.27
N VAL A 22 -11.19 -11.29 11.12
CA VAL A 22 -11.04 -9.87 10.75
C VAL A 22 -9.79 -9.61 9.90
N GLY A 23 -8.66 -10.23 10.27
CA GLY A 23 -7.39 -10.11 9.54
C GLY A 23 -7.49 -10.55 8.08
N ALA A 24 -8.04 -11.74 7.83
CA ALA A 24 -8.16 -12.27 6.47
C ALA A 24 -9.08 -11.42 5.58
N VAL A 25 -10.16 -10.86 6.14
CA VAL A 25 -11.04 -9.92 5.42
C VAL A 25 -10.28 -8.64 5.10
N TYR A 26 -9.63 -8.07 6.11
CA TYR A 26 -8.84 -6.85 5.97
C TYR A 26 -7.75 -7.02 4.89
N ASP A 27 -6.96 -8.09 4.94
CA ASP A 27 -5.86 -8.32 3.99
C ASP A 27 -6.39 -8.50 2.57
N THR A 28 -7.48 -9.27 2.41
CA THR A 28 -8.10 -9.51 1.09
C THR A 28 -8.62 -8.21 0.49
N ILE A 29 -9.40 -7.43 1.25
CA ILE A 29 -10.00 -6.20 0.73
C ILE A 29 -8.93 -5.12 0.52
N LYS A 30 -7.92 -5.03 1.39
CA LYS A 30 -6.76 -4.15 1.19
C LYS A 30 -6.07 -4.47 -0.13
N HIS A 31 -5.78 -5.74 -0.38
CA HIS A 31 -5.18 -6.18 -1.63
C HIS A 31 -6.03 -5.78 -2.85
N GLU A 32 -7.34 -6.04 -2.81
CA GLU A 32 -8.25 -5.70 -3.89
C GLU A 32 -8.39 -4.18 -4.13
N ILE A 33 -8.19 -3.35 -3.10
CA ILE A 33 -8.18 -1.90 -3.24
C ILE A 33 -6.85 -1.42 -3.86
N LEU A 34 -5.73 -2.00 -3.43
CA LEU A 34 -4.39 -1.62 -3.90
C LEU A 34 -4.13 -2.09 -5.33
N ASP A 35 -4.66 -3.25 -5.71
CA ASP A 35 -4.54 -3.84 -7.03
C ASP A 35 -5.58 -3.32 -8.05
N LEU A 36 -6.48 -2.44 -7.59
CA LEU A 36 -7.59 -1.82 -8.33
C LEU A 36 -8.68 -2.79 -8.81
N THR A 37 -8.74 -4.02 -8.30
CA THR A 37 -9.88 -4.94 -8.47
C THR A 37 -11.16 -4.30 -7.91
N LEU A 38 -11.07 -3.65 -6.74
CA LEU A 38 -12.07 -2.74 -6.21
C LEU A 38 -11.71 -1.32 -6.62
N ALA A 39 -12.39 -0.80 -7.65
CA ALA A 39 -12.12 0.50 -8.22
C ALA A 39 -12.31 1.65 -7.20
N PRO A 40 -11.50 2.73 -7.26
CA PRO A 40 -11.74 3.94 -6.48
C PRO A 40 -13.17 4.46 -6.64
N GLY A 41 -13.82 4.82 -5.54
CA GLY A 41 -15.21 5.27 -5.52
C GLY A 41 -16.27 4.17 -5.63
N SER A 42 -15.88 2.92 -5.88
CA SER A 42 -16.84 1.80 -5.94
C SER A 42 -17.44 1.47 -4.57
N PRO A 43 -18.69 1.02 -4.50
CA PRO A 43 -19.35 0.70 -3.25
C PRO A 43 -18.84 -0.62 -2.65
N ILE A 44 -18.73 -0.65 -1.32
CA ILE A 44 -18.41 -1.86 -0.56
C ILE A 44 -19.68 -2.35 0.14
N ASP A 45 -20.21 -3.48 -0.35
CA ASP A 45 -21.42 -4.09 0.19
C ASP A 45 -21.06 -5.10 1.31
N GLU A 46 -21.26 -4.70 2.56
CA GLU A 46 -21.02 -5.55 3.75
C GLU A 46 -21.79 -6.88 3.71
N VAL A 47 -22.98 -6.90 3.09
CA VAL A 47 -23.82 -8.10 3.00
C VAL A 47 -23.19 -9.09 2.03
N ARG A 48 -22.82 -8.63 0.83
CA ARG A 48 -22.10 -9.46 -0.14
C ARG A 48 -20.76 -9.95 0.39
N LEU A 49 -20.03 -9.12 1.14
CA LEU A 49 -18.78 -9.56 1.78
C LEU A 49 -19.04 -10.64 2.83
N SER A 50 -20.10 -10.50 3.64
CA SER A 50 -20.46 -11.53 4.64
C SER A 50 -20.75 -12.88 3.99
N GLU A 51 -21.47 -12.89 2.86
CA GLU A 51 -21.74 -14.09 2.06
C GLU A 51 -20.46 -14.65 1.45
N ARG A 52 -19.62 -13.79 0.84
CA ARG A 52 -18.35 -14.17 0.21
C ARG A 52 -17.37 -14.82 1.19
N PHE A 53 -17.25 -14.29 2.40
CA PHE A 53 -16.32 -14.79 3.41
C PHE A 53 -16.94 -15.87 4.30
N GLY A 54 -18.26 -16.07 4.27
CA GLY A 54 -18.97 -17.04 5.12
C GLY A 54 -18.92 -16.69 6.61
N ILE A 55 -18.90 -15.39 6.94
CA ILE A 55 -18.81 -14.89 8.32
C ILE A 55 -19.88 -13.82 8.59
N SER A 56 -20.08 -13.46 9.86
CA SER A 56 -21.03 -12.41 10.23
C SER A 56 -20.54 -11.01 9.83
N ARG A 57 -21.43 -10.01 9.89
CA ARG A 57 -21.10 -8.61 9.53
C ARG A 57 -20.13 -7.93 10.49
N THR A 58 -20.06 -8.37 11.75
CA THR A 58 -19.17 -7.77 12.77
C THR A 58 -17.70 -7.77 12.34
N PRO A 59 -17.08 -8.90 11.97
CA PRO A 59 -15.70 -8.90 11.50
C PRO A 59 -15.49 -8.14 10.18
N ILE A 60 -16.50 -8.05 9.31
CA ILE A 60 -16.44 -7.21 8.10
C ILE A 60 -16.34 -5.73 8.50
N ARG A 61 -17.18 -5.27 9.43
CA ARG A 61 -17.16 -3.89 9.93
C ARG A 61 -15.85 -3.53 10.62
N GLU A 62 -15.31 -4.44 11.43
CA GLU A 62 -14.01 -4.23 12.06
C GLU A 62 -12.89 -4.09 11.01
N ALA A 63 -12.92 -4.88 9.93
CA ALA A 63 -12.00 -4.71 8.82
C ALA A 63 -12.19 -3.36 8.11
N MET A 64 -13.43 -2.91 7.88
CA MET A 64 -13.72 -1.60 7.28
C MET A 64 -13.23 -0.44 8.14
N VAL A 65 -13.35 -0.53 9.47
CA VAL A 65 -12.81 0.48 10.39
C VAL A 65 -11.29 0.58 10.28
N LYS A 66 -10.59 -0.57 10.21
CA LYS A 66 -9.14 -0.58 10.00
C LYS A 66 -8.75 0.05 8.67
N LEU A 67 -9.42 -0.33 7.58
CA LEU A 67 -9.18 0.24 6.24
C LEU A 67 -9.47 1.75 6.19
N ALA A 68 -10.48 2.21 6.93
CA ALA A 68 -10.81 3.63 7.03
C ALA A 68 -9.72 4.41 7.79
N GLY A 69 -9.13 3.81 8.83
CA GLY A 69 -7.97 4.36 9.53
C GLY A 69 -6.72 4.51 8.64
N GLU A 70 -6.63 3.71 7.58
CA GLU A 70 -5.59 3.79 6.54
C GLU A 70 -6.00 4.64 5.33
N GLY A 71 -7.20 5.24 5.34
CA GLY A 71 -7.69 6.05 4.23
C GLY A 71 -8.03 5.28 2.96
N LEU A 72 -8.10 3.94 3.00
CA LEU A 72 -8.40 3.09 1.84
C LEU A 72 -9.89 3.00 1.54
N VAL A 73 -10.73 3.24 2.54
CA VAL A 73 -12.19 3.33 2.41
C VAL A 73 -12.72 4.56 3.14
N VAL A 74 -13.85 5.08 2.69
CA VAL A 74 -14.56 6.18 3.37
C VAL A 74 -16.01 5.79 3.57
N THR A 75 -16.55 6.15 4.74
CA THR A 75 -17.97 5.97 5.05
C THR A 75 -18.70 7.28 4.80
N LEU A 76 -19.61 7.26 3.83
CA LEU A 76 -20.47 8.37 3.48
C LEU A 76 -21.66 8.51 4.45
N PRO A 77 -22.40 9.63 4.39
CA PRO A 77 -23.71 9.73 5.06
C PRO A 77 -24.59 8.51 4.73
N ASN A 78 -25.41 8.09 5.70
CA ASN A 78 -26.23 6.87 5.65
C ASN A 78 -25.47 5.53 5.77
N ARG A 79 -24.21 5.55 6.26
CA ARG A 79 -23.37 4.35 6.49
C ARG A 79 -23.07 3.56 5.22
N PHE A 80 -22.95 4.27 4.09
CA PHE A 80 -22.53 3.67 2.84
C PHE A 80 -21.01 3.73 2.75
N THR A 81 -20.34 2.59 2.71
CA THR A 81 -18.87 2.54 2.58
C THR A 81 -18.49 2.41 1.12
N ILE A 82 -17.53 3.23 0.68
CA ILE A 82 -16.95 3.16 -0.66
C ILE A 82 -15.43 3.01 -0.54
N VAL A 83 -14.79 2.46 -1.58
CA VAL A 83 -13.34 2.60 -1.75
C VAL A 83 -13.03 4.09 -1.86
N ALA A 84 -12.04 4.57 -1.12
CA ALA A 84 -11.67 5.98 -1.16
C ALA A 84 -11.35 6.40 -2.60
N PRO A 85 -11.83 7.55 -3.10
CA PRO A 85 -11.42 8.04 -4.41
C PRO A 85 -9.93 8.36 -4.43
N ILE A 86 -9.35 8.47 -5.63
CA ILE A 86 -8.04 9.09 -5.82
C ILE A 86 -8.30 10.57 -6.07
N ASP A 87 -7.67 11.45 -5.29
CA ASP A 87 -7.83 12.90 -5.41
C ASP A 87 -6.96 13.46 -6.55
N PHE A 88 -7.36 13.15 -7.80
CA PHE A 88 -6.67 13.65 -8.99
C PHE A 88 -6.53 15.18 -9.05
N PRO A 89 -7.55 15.99 -8.67
CA PRO A 89 -7.43 17.45 -8.65
C PRO A 89 -6.26 17.98 -7.79
N ASN A 90 -5.96 17.33 -6.66
CA ASN A 90 -4.89 17.76 -5.75
C ASN A 90 -3.58 17.00 -5.93
N LEU A 91 -3.45 16.19 -6.99
CA LEU A 91 -2.31 15.31 -7.19
C LEU A 91 -0.97 16.08 -7.32
N SER A 92 -0.99 17.33 -7.80
CA SER A 92 0.19 18.19 -7.84
C SER A 92 0.74 18.52 -6.46
N GLN A 93 -0.13 18.78 -5.47
CA GLN A 93 0.25 19.06 -4.09
C GLN A 93 0.80 17.79 -3.42
N PHE A 94 0.17 16.64 -3.68
CA PHE A 94 0.67 15.35 -3.24
C PHE A 94 2.08 15.08 -3.77
N PHE A 95 2.31 15.28 -5.07
CA PHE A 95 3.62 15.06 -5.68
C PHE A 95 4.70 16.03 -5.21
N ASP A 96 4.35 17.28 -4.93
CA ASP A 96 5.27 18.25 -4.32
C ASP A 96 5.74 17.76 -2.95
N ALA A 97 4.79 17.40 -2.07
CA ALA A 97 5.09 16.85 -0.75
C ALA A 97 5.90 15.55 -0.83
N LEU A 98 5.48 14.61 -1.69
CA LEU A 98 6.16 13.33 -1.88
C LEU A 98 7.60 13.54 -2.37
N SER A 99 7.81 14.44 -3.32
CA SER A 99 9.15 14.75 -3.85
C SER A 99 10.07 15.34 -2.80
N LEU A 100 9.55 16.24 -1.95
CA LEU A 100 10.31 16.76 -0.82
C LEU A 100 10.64 15.65 0.19
N MET A 101 9.69 14.75 0.46
CA MET A 101 9.88 13.66 1.40
C MET A 101 10.94 12.65 0.94
N TYR A 102 10.96 12.25 -0.34
CA TYR A 102 12.03 11.41 -0.89
C TYR A 102 13.41 12.05 -0.63
N ARG A 103 13.55 13.34 -0.93
CA ARG A 103 14.81 14.07 -0.77
C ARG A 103 15.26 14.15 0.68
N VAL A 104 14.41 14.69 1.57
CA VAL A 104 14.79 14.93 2.97
C VAL A 104 15.09 13.63 3.71
N THR A 105 14.32 12.57 3.46
CA THR A 105 14.50 11.27 4.13
C THR A 105 15.77 10.57 3.65
N THR A 106 16.05 10.56 2.35
CA THR A 106 17.27 9.94 1.80
C THR A 106 18.54 10.69 2.23
N ARG A 107 18.49 12.03 2.27
CA ARG A 107 19.59 12.86 2.82
C ARG A 107 19.90 12.51 4.27
N LEU A 108 18.86 12.44 5.09
CA LEU A 108 19.02 12.10 6.50
C LEU A 108 19.51 10.66 6.68
N ALA A 109 19.02 9.73 5.85
CA ALA A 109 19.52 8.36 5.86
C ALA A 109 21.03 8.35 5.60
N ALA A 110 21.52 9.03 4.56
CA ALA A 110 22.95 9.15 4.29
C ALA A 110 23.75 9.76 5.46
N ALA A 111 23.18 10.73 6.18
CA ALA A 111 23.83 11.34 7.34
C ALA A 111 23.87 10.42 8.57
N ASN A 112 22.79 9.68 8.83
CA ASN A 112 22.51 9.09 10.14
C ASN A 112 22.50 7.56 10.18
N ARG A 113 22.46 6.88 9.03
CA ARG A 113 22.39 5.41 8.93
C ARG A 113 23.43 4.70 9.80
N THR A 114 22.98 3.61 10.41
CA THR A 114 23.81 2.59 11.06
C THR A 114 24.06 1.42 10.11
N ALA A 115 25.03 0.55 10.46
CA ALA A 115 25.27 -0.69 9.73
C ALA A 115 24.02 -1.62 9.72
N ALA A 116 23.25 -1.62 10.81
CA ALA A 116 22.03 -2.43 10.90
C ALA A 116 20.94 -1.90 9.95
N ASP A 117 20.85 -0.59 9.74
CA ASP A 117 19.91 0.00 8.79
C ASP A 117 20.28 -0.40 7.36
N LEU A 118 21.56 -0.34 7.00
CA LEU A 118 22.06 -0.74 5.68
C LEU A 118 21.73 -2.20 5.35
N VAL A 119 21.85 -3.12 6.33
CA VAL A 119 21.46 -4.52 6.17
C VAL A 119 19.97 -4.64 5.82
N ARG A 120 19.10 -3.90 6.52
CA ARG A 120 17.65 -3.94 6.26
C ARG A 120 17.27 -3.30 4.93
N ILE A 121 17.90 -2.17 4.59
CA ILE A 121 17.69 -1.48 3.30
C ILE A 121 18.12 -2.39 2.14
N ARG A 122 19.28 -3.03 2.22
CA ARG A 122 19.77 -3.98 1.20
C ARG A 122 18.83 -5.17 1.05
N ALA A 123 18.41 -5.78 2.15
CA ALA A 123 17.48 -6.91 2.09
C ALA A 123 16.14 -6.55 1.41
N LEU A 124 15.62 -5.34 1.65
CA LEU A 124 14.41 -4.85 0.99
C LEU A 124 14.64 -4.58 -0.50
N GLN A 125 15.80 -4.06 -0.88
CA GLN A 125 16.15 -3.87 -2.28
C GLN A 125 16.31 -5.21 -3.04
N ASP A 126 16.98 -6.18 -2.44
CA ASP A 126 17.12 -7.54 -3.00
C ASP A 126 15.73 -8.17 -3.20
N HIS A 127 14.85 -8.06 -2.20
CA HIS A 127 13.48 -8.55 -2.30
C HIS A 127 12.66 -7.81 -3.37
N TYR A 128 12.87 -6.50 -3.53
CA TYR A 128 12.22 -5.74 -4.60
C TYR A 128 12.68 -6.23 -5.98
N ALA A 129 13.97 -6.52 -6.15
CA ALA A 129 14.50 -7.08 -7.39
C ALA A 129 13.90 -8.46 -7.71
N GLU A 130 13.73 -9.33 -6.70
CA GLU A 130 13.04 -10.61 -6.84
C GLU A 130 11.58 -10.45 -7.28
N ALA A 131 10.83 -9.54 -6.63
CA ALA A 131 9.44 -9.25 -6.97
C ALA A 131 9.29 -8.71 -8.40
N VAL A 132 10.20 -7.84 -8.84
CA VAL A 132 10.24 -7.30 -10.21
C VAL A 132 10.51 -8.40 -11.24
N GLU A 133 11.44 -9.33 -10.97
CA GLU A 133 11.72 -10.45 -11.87
C GLU A 133 10.53 -11.43 -11.95
N ALA A 134 9.89 -11.70 -10.81
CA ALA A 134 8.68 -12.52 -10.72
C ALA A 134 7.43 -11.84 -11.33
N ARG A 135 7.47 -10.51 -11.53
CA ARG A 135 6.34 -9.66 -11.91
C ARG A 135 5.17 -9.76 -10.93
N ASP A 136 5.49 -9.93 -9.65
CA ASP A 136 4.52 -9.91 -8.58
C ASP A 136 4.20 -8.44 -8.23
N VAL A 137 3.29 -7.83 -8.99
CA VAL A 137 2.93 -6.41 -8.84
C VAL A 137 2.52 -6.04 -7.41
N PRO A 138 1.65 -6.81 -6.73
CA PRO A 138 1.36 -6.58 -5.32
C PRO A 138 2.62 -6.52 -4.45
N GLU A 139 3.52 -7.50 -4.58
CA GLU A 139 4.74 -7.54 -3.79
C GLU A 139 5.71 -6.40 -4.17
N MET A 140 5.83 -6.06 -5.46
CA MET A 140 6.62 -4.92 -5.93
C MET A 140 6.18 -3.62 -5.24
N ILE A 141 4.87 -3.37 -5.13
CA ILE A 141 4.34 -2.16 -4.49
C ILE A 141 4.62 -2.17 -2.99
N GLU A 142 4.37 -3.30 -2.31
CA GLU A 142 4.60 -3.42 -0.86
C GLU A 142 6.08 -3.26 -0.51
N VAL A 143 6.97 -3.98 -1.21
CA VAL A 143 8.41 -3.93 -0.93
C VAL A 143 9.00 -2.57 -1.29
N ASN A 144 8.56 -1.94 -2.38
CA ASN A 144 8.96 -0.58 -2.72
C ASN A 144 8.59 0.42 -1.60
N ARG A 145 7.36 0.33 -1.08
CA ARG A 145 6.93 1.15 0.07
C ARG A 145 7.83 0.89 1.28
N ASN A 146 8.09 -0.37 1.60
CA ASN A 146 8.88 -0.75 2.77
C ASN A 146 10.34 -0.30 2.65
N PHE A 147 10.92 -0.40 1.45
CA PHE A 147 12.26 0.09 1.13
C PHE A 147 12.42 1.58 1.45
N HIS A 148 11.54 2.43 0.91
CA HIS A 148 11.61 3.87 1.16
C HIS A 148 11.27 4.25 2.61
N ALA A 149 10.35 3.52 3.26
CA ALA A 149 10.08 3.71 4.67
C ALA A 149 11.30 3.37 5.54
N GLU A 150 12.05 2.32 5.20
CA GLU A 150 13.25 1.95 5.93
C GLU A 150 14.38 2.98 5.75
N ILE A 151 14.53 3.54 4.55
CA ILE A 151 15.41 4.68 4.32
C ILE A 151 15.02 5.85 5.23
N ALA A 152 13.74 6.18 5.34
CA ALA A 152 13.30 7.27 6.21
C ALA A 152 13.56 7.03 7.69
N ARG A 153 13.37 5.80 8.17
CA ARG A 153 13.71 5.41 9.54
C ARG A 153 15.20 5.53 9.82
N ALA A 154 16.06 5.14 8.86
CA ALA A 154 17.50 5.31 8.95
C ALA A 154 17.93 6.78 9.07
N GLY A 155 17.08 7.72 8.62
CA GLY A 155 17.27 9.15 8.83
C GLY A 155 17.09 9.64 10.26
N ASN A 156 16.58 8.80 11.17
CA ASN A 156 16.38 9.07 12.59
C ASN A 156 15.58 10.36 12.88
N ASN A 157 14.56 10.64 12.05
CA ASN A 157 13.58 11.69 12.30
C ASN A 157 12.17 11.12 12.21
N ARG A 158 11.55 10.91 13.38
CA ARG A 158 10.22 10.30 13.47
C ARG A 158 9.14 11.07 12.70
N TYR A 159 9.19 12.40 12.68
CA TYR A 159 8.16 13.21 12.04
C TYR A 159 8.22 13.07 10.53
N TYR A 160 9.42 13.09 9.95
CA TYR A 160 9.58 12.83 8.53
C TYR A 160 9.23 11.39 8.16
N THR A 161 9.56 10.43 9.02
CA THR A 161 9.18 9.03 8.81
C THR A 161 7.65 8.89 8.75
N GLU A 162 6.94 9.36 9.77
CA GLU A 162 5.47 9.25 9.85
C GLU A 162 4.76 9.97 8.70
N LEU A 163 5.23 11.15 8.30
CA LEU A 163 4.67 11.87 7.17
C LEU A 163 4.92 11.16 5.84
N PHE A 164 6.14 10.64 5.64
CA PHE A 164 6.47 9.96 4.39
C PHE A 164 5.76 8.63 4.26
N GLU A 165 5.64 7.86 5.35
CA GLU A 165 4.89 6.60 5.35
C GLU A 165 3.44 6.79 4.91
N ARG A 166 2.77 7.85 5.39
CA ARG A 166 1.41 8.19 4.94
C ARG A 166 1.36 8.48 3.44
N LEU A 167 2.30 9.27 2.92
CA LEU A 167 2.36 9.58 1.49
C LEU A 167 2.69 8.35 0.64
N LEU A 168 3.58 7.48 1.11
CA LEU A 168 3.90 6.23 0.44
C LEU A 168 2.67 5.30 0.40
N ASP A 169 1.92 5.20 1.50
CA ASP A 169 0.70 4.40 1.59
C ASP A 169 -0.41 4.92 0.68
N GLU A 170 -0.62 6.24 0.65
CA GLU A 170 -1.55 6.89 -0.28
C GLU A 170 -1.12 6.69 -1.74
N GLY A 171 0.18 6.73 -2.00
CA GLY A 171 0.78 6.57 -3.33
C GLY A 171 0.73 5.15 -3.91
N ARG A 172 0.43 4.11 -3.12
CA ARG A 172 0.41 2.71 -3.59
C ARG A 172 -0.51 2.47 -4.79
N ARG A 173 -1.70 3.07 -4.76
CA ARG A 173 -2.69 2.95 -5.86
C ARG A 173 -2.26 3.70 -7.11
N LEU A 174 -1.53 4.81 -6.95
CA LEU A 174 -0.92 5.54 -8.07
C LEU A 174 0.23 4.74 -8.69
N LEU A 175 1.04 4.06 -7.86
CA LEU A 175 2.07 3.14 -8.34
C LEU A 175 1.47 1.98 -9.13
N ARG A 176 0.30 1.44 -8.72
CA ARG A 176 -0.39 0.40 -9.51
C ARG A 176 -0.80 0.89 -10.90
N LEU A 177 -1.37 2.10 -11.02
CA LEU A 177 -1.69 2.72 -12.32
C LEU A 177 -0.43 2.86 -13.19
N TYR A 178 0.67 3.30 -12.57
CA TYR A 178 1.97 3.43 -13.22
C TYR A 178 2.54 2.07 -13.67
N TYR A 179 2.58 1.04 -12.84
CA TYR A 179 3.12 -0.27 -13.23
C TYR A 179 2.30 -0.91 -14.34
N SER A 180 0.98 -0.74 -14.30
CA SER A 180 0.06 -1.22 -15.34
C SER A 180 0.37 -0.59 -16.71
N SER A 181 0.88 0.65 -16.77
CA SER A 181 1.26 1.29 -18.04
C SER A 181 2.51 0.70 -18.69
N TYR A 182 3.28 -0.10 -17.94
CA TYR A 182 4.38 -0.92 -18.43
C TYR A 182 3.98 -2.38 -18.71
N ASN A 183 2.68 -2.68 -18.70
CA ASN A 183 2.17 -4.07 -18.75
C ASN A 183 2.88 -4.94 -17.71
N ASP A 184 3.06 -4.38 -16.50
CA ASP A 184 3.70 -4.99 -15.33
C ASP A 184 5.15 -5.43 -15.55
N LYS A 185 5.80 -4.94 -16.62
CA LYS A 185 7.21 -5.21 -16.93
C LYS A 185 8.04 -3.95 -16.77
N LEU A 186 8.48 -3.72 -15.54
CA LEU A 186 9.28 -2.54 -15.21
C LEU A 186 10.63 -2.53 -15.95
N PRO A 187 11.02 -1.37 -16.52
CA PRO A 187 12.37 -1.09 -16.97
C PRO A 187 13.43 -1.36 -15.87
N ARG A 188 14.53 -2.02 -16.26
CA ARG A 188 15.65 -2.32 -15.36
C ARG A 188 16.30 -1.06 -14.74
N ILE A 189 16.16 0.10 -15.39
CA ILE A 189 16.68 1.37 -14.87
C ILE A 189 16.14 1.68 -13.47
N TYR A 190 14.93 1.23 -13.13
CA TYR A 190 14.33 1.48 -11.81
C TYR A 190 14.97 0.66 -10.69
N LEU A 191 15.43 -0.55 -10.99
CA LEU A 191 16.26 -1.32 -10.05
C LEU A 191 17.59 -0.61 -9.81
N GLN A 192 18.20 -0.08 -10.89
CA GLN A 192 19.47 0.64 -10.79
C GLN A 192 19.36 1.93 -9.98
N GLU A 193 18.24 2.67 -10.10
CA GLU A 193 18.01 3.88 -9.29
C GLU A 193 18.02 3.58 -7.79
N HIS A 194 17.41 2.47 -7.36
CA HIS A 194 17.48 2.04 -5.97
C HIS A 194 18.89 1.64 -5.58
N GLU A 195 19.61 0.88 -6.41
CA GLU A 195 21.02 0.53 -6.14
C GLU A 195 21.90 1.76 -5.93
N ASP A 196 21.74 2.76 -6.79
CA ASP A 196 22.48 4.02 -6.72
C ASP A 196 22.14 4.78 -5.42
N MET A 197 20.86 4.77 -5.01
CA MET A 197 20.39 5.38 -3.76
C MET A 197 21.01 4.68 -2.55
N VAL A 198 20.98 3.34 -2.50
CA VAL A 198 21.59 2.57 -1.40
C VAL A 198 23.09 2.83 -1.34
N ALA A 199 23.79 2.85 -2.48
CA ALA A 199 25.22 3.12 -2.54
C ALA A 199 25.57 4.54 -2.04
N ALA A 200 24.75 5.54 -2.34
CA ALA A 200 24.94 6.90 -1.82
C ALA A 200 24.74 6.98 -0.29
N ILE A 201 23.69 6.33 0.22
CA ILE A 201 23.42 6.22 1.66
C ILE A 201 24.57 5.51 2.38
N GLU A 202 25.04 4.39 1.83
CA GLU A 202 26.14 3.59 2.36
C GLU A 202 27.43 4.42 2.51
N ARG A 203 27.81 5.17 1.46
CA ARG A 203 28.97 6.08 1.51
C ARG A 203 28.78 7.31 2.40
N GLY A 204 27.55 7.57 2.87
CA GLY A 204 27.22 8.78 3.63
C GLY A 204 27.30 10.06 2.80
N ASP A 205 27.13 9.94 1.48
CA ASP A 205 27.22 11.04 0.54
C ASP A 205 25.86 11.73 0.40
N ILE A 206 25.64 12.73 1.25
CA ILE A 206 24.36 13.45 1.39
C ILE A 206 23.95 14.15 0.09
N ASP A 207 24.90 14.74 -0.64
CA ASP A 207 24.60 15.50 -1.85
C ASP A 207 24.26 14.57 -3.02
N THR A 208 24.99 13.47 -3.17
CA THR A 208 24.62 12.43 -4.14
C THR A 208 23.28 11.78 -3.79
N ALA A 209 23.02 11.52 -2.51
CA ALA A 209 21.76 10.98 -2.03
C ALA A 209 20.57 11.90 -2.36
N ASP A 210 20.69 13.22 -2.15
CA ASP A 210 19.67 14.20 -2.52
C ASP A 210 19.41 14.22 -4.03
N ARG A 211 20.48 14.24 -4.82
CA ARG A 211 20.38 14.29 -6.29
C ARG A 211 19.67 13.05 -6.84
N ILE A 212 20.01 11.86 -6.34
CA ILE A 212 19.38 10.60 -6.76
C ILE A 212 17.92 10.58 -6.32
N ALA A 213 17.62 10.93 -5.07
CA ALA A 213 16.25 10.96 -4.57
C ALA A 213 15.38 11.97 -5.33
N HIS A 214 15.93 13.13 -5.71
CA HIS A 214 15.23 14.11 -6.54
C HIS A 214 14.91 13.56 -7.93
N ALA A 215 15.89 12.95 -8.60
CA ALA A 215 15.68 12.36 -9.91
C ALA A 215 14.65 11.21 -9.88
N HIS A 216 14.72 10.36 -8.87
CA HIS A 216 13.78 9.27 -8.64
C HIS A 216 12.35 9.78 -8.43
N ALA A 217 12.17 10.80 -7.58
CA ALA A 217 10.84 11.42 -7.39
C ALA A 217 10.30 12.03 -8.69
N GLN A 218 11.12 12.78 -9.44
CA GLN A 218 10.70 13.36 -10.72
C GLN A 218 10.30 12.30 -11.75
N GLN A 219 11.03 11.17 -11.77
CA GLN A 219 10.72 10.03 -12.62
C GLN A 219 9.33 9.48 -12.28
N ILE A 220 9.04 9.19 -11.00
CA ILE A 220 7.74 8.69 -10.55
C ILE A 220 6.61 9.64 -10.96
N VAL A 221 6.75 10.94 -10.66
CA VAL A 221 5.75 11.97 -10.99
C VAL A 221 5.45 11.99 -12.49
N LYS A 222 6.50 12.05 -13.31
CA LYS A 222 6.38 12.09 -14.77
C LYS A 222 5.62 10.86 -15.30
N GLN A 223 5.93 9.67 -14.78
CA GLN A 223 5.31 8.44 -15.26
C GLN A 223 3.86 8.29 -14.81
N ILE A 224 3.52 8.67 -13.58
CA ILE A 224 2.12 8.63 -13.12
C ILE A 224 1.29 9.64 -13.94
N GLN A 225 1.80 10.86 -14.16
CA GLN A 225 1.13 11.85 -15.02
C GLN A 225 0.90 11.34 -16.46
N ALA A 226 1.91 10.67 -17.04
CA ALA A 226 1.77 10.07 -18.36
C ALA A 226 0.72 8.94 -18.38
N SER A 227 0.69 8.11 -17.34
CA SER A 227 -0.26 6.99 -17.21
C SER A 227 -1.70 7.48 -17.07
N ILE A 228 -1.94 8.53 -16.28
CA ILE A 228 -3.27 9.16 -16.13
C ILE A 228 -3.74 9.76 -17.45
N THR A 229 -2.84 10.36 -18.22
CA THR A 229 -3.16 10.98 -19.51
C THR A 229 -3.50 9.91 -20.58
N ALA A 230 -2.82 8.76 -20.54
CA ALA A 230 -3.02 7.66 -21.48
C ALA A 230 -4.28 6.84 -21.19
N ASP A 231 -4.73 6.76 -19.94
CA ASP A 231 -5.91 5.98 -19.56
C ASP A 231 -7.20 6.81 -19.69
N HIS A 232 -7.82 6.74 -20.87
CA HIS A 232 -9.12 7.38 -21.15
C HIS A 232 -10.28 6.89 -20.26
N ARG A 233 -10.11 5.82 -19.46
CA ARG A 233 -11.16 5.32 -18.55
C ARG A 233 -11.28 6.14 -17.26
N VAL A 234 -10.22 6.81 -16.82
CA VAL A 234 -10.21 7.67 -15.62
C VAL A 234 -10.74 9.07 -15.93
N ASN A 235 -10.59 9.53 -17.18
CA ASN A 235 -11.01 10.86 -17.64
C ASN A 235 -12.51 10.99 -17.95
N ALA A 236 -13.31 9.93 -17.81
CA ALA A 236 -14.72 9.97 -18.21
C ALA A 236 -15.61 10.88 -17.34
N ASN A 237 -15.12 11.47 -16.24
CA ASN A 237 -15.91 12.29 -15.31
C ASN A 237 -15.20 13.53 -14.72
N ILE A 238 -14.12 14.02 -15.32
CA ILE A 238 -13.49 15.27 -14.86
C ILE A 238 -13.83 16.39 -15.87
N PRO A 239 -14.64 17.41 -15.50
CA PRO A 239 -14.81 18.56 -16.35
C PRO A 239 -13.48 19.34 -16.40
N LEU A 240 -13.00 19.60 -17.61
CA LEU A 240 -11.88 20.51 -17.88
C LEU A 240 -12.19 21.93 -17.39
#